data_AF-A0A6P0SQU5-F1
#
_entry.id   AF-A0A6P0SQU5-F1
#
_cell.length_a   1.000
_cell.length_b   1.000
_cell.length_c   1.000
_cell.angle_alpha   90.00
_cell.angle_beta   90.00
_cell.angle_gamma   90.00
#
_symmetry.space_group_name_H-M   'P 1'
#
loop_
_entity.id
_entity.type
_entity.pdbx_description
1 polymer ?
#
loop_
_entity_poly.entity_id
_entity_poly.type
_entity_poly.pdbx_seq_one_letter_code
_entity_poly.pdbx_strand_id
1 'polypeptide(L)'
;MTTTRNYLEQIGRLEIQVPNKVVEVDPNLLSQSDSGMSRYWSLFKENVGRFSWHYHATVPFITEESMRLGMTMCKFAEWLSVQRNDNIKYYEISGADAVHGRTMAEYSNGLIRTLTDSPDLANKEDFSRLLKHNYSK
;
A
#
# COMPACT_ATOMS: atom_id res chain seq x y z
N MET A 1 -9.30 18.40 28.54
CA MET A 1 -7.94 18.01 28.10
C MET A 1 -8.08 16.93 27.04
N THR A 2 -7.47 17.10 25.87
CA THR A 2 -7.36 16.03 24.86
C THR A 2 -6.38 14.99 25.40
N THR A 3 -6.77 13.72 25.46
CA THR A 3 -5.84 12.64 25.83
C THR A 3 -4.82 12.44 24.70
N THR A 4 -3.62 11.97 25.03
CA THR A 4 -2.60 11.63 24.01
C THR A 4 -3.15 10.68 22.95
N ARG A 5 -4.01 9.73 23.36
CA ARG A 5 -4.71 8.82 22.46
C ARG A 5 -5.59 9.57 21.45
N ASN A 6 -6.48 10.44 21.92
CA ASN A 6 -7.37 11.19 21.03
C ASN A 6 -6.55 12.08 20.08
N TYR A 7 -5.46 12.68 20.55
CA TYR A 7 -4.58 13.48 19.71
C TYR A 7 -3.96 12.65 18.57
N LEU A 8 -3.43 11.46 18.85
CA LEU A 8 -2.86 10.57 17.84
C LEU A 8 -3.92 10.01 16.87
N GLU A 9 -5.12 9.70 17.36
CA GLU A 9 -6.24 9.26 16.52
C GLU A 9 -6.66 10.36 15.53
N GLN A 10 -6.70 11.63 15.97
CA GLN A 10 -6.99 12.78 15.11
C GLN A 10 -5.92 12.99 14.03
N ILE A 11 -4.64 12.77 14.36
CA ILE A 11 -3.56 12.78 13.36
C ILE A 11 -3.80 11.68 12.33
N GLY A 12 -4.03 10.44 12.77
CA GLY A 12 -4.20 9.29 11.87
C GLY A 12 -5.37 9.43 10.90
N ARG A 13 -6.43 10.14 11.30
CA ARG A 13 -7.62 10.43 10.45
C ARG A 13 -7.46 11.63 9.51
N LEU A 14 -6.31 12.30 9.56
CA LEU A 14 -6.06 13.58 8.88
C LEU A 14 -7.02 14.70 9.31
N GLU A 15 -7.44 14.72 10.57
CA GLU A 15 -8.23 15.83 11.14
C GLU A 15 -7.31 16.98 11.57
N ILE A 16 -6.08 16.65 11.99
CA ILE A 16 -5.02 17.58 12.39
C ILE A 16 -3.66 17.10 11.85
N GLN A 17 -2.67 18.00 11.80
CA GLN A 17 -1.31 17.69 11.32
C GLN A 17 -1.30 17.05 9.92
N VAL A 18 -2.19 17.53 9.04
CA VAL A 18 -2.36 16.99 7.68
C VAL A 18 -1.09 17.23 6.86
N PRO A 19 -0.54 16.21 6.18
CA PRO A 19 0.59 16.41 5.27
C PRO A 19 0.26 17.45 4.21
N ASN A 20 1.17 18.38 3.97
CA ASN A 20 1.00 19.46 2.99
C ASN A 20 1.46 19.08 1.56
N LYS A 21 1.93 17.84 1.39
CA LYS A 21 2.36 17.28 0.09
C LYS A 21 1.42 16.16 -0.31
N VAL A 22 1.09 16.11 -1.58
CA VAL A 22 0.42 14.96 -2.19
C VAL A 22 1.46 13.86 -2.39
N VAL A 23 1.06 12.60 -2.22
CA VAL A 23 1.90 11.46 -2.57
C VAL A 23 2.04 11.43 -4.09
N GLU A 24 3.22 11.81 -4.58
CA GLU A 24 3.58 11.77 -5.99
C GLU A 24 4.95 11.09 -6.13
N VAL A 25 5.12 10.38 -7.23
CA VAL A 25 6.37 9.70 -7.57
C VAL A 25 7.06 10.46 -8.70
N ASP A 26 8.39 10.45 -8.73
CA ASP A 26 9.14 11.09 -9.81
C ASP A 26 8.85 10.39 -11.16
N PRO A 27 8.28 11.10 -12.17
CA PRO A 27 7.99 10.52 -13.48
C PRO A 27 9.23 9.98 -14.19
N ASN A 28 10.41 10.54 -13.92
CA ASN A 28 11.67 10.05 -14.49
C ASN A 28 12.05 8.69 -13.90
N LEU A 29 11.71 8.43 -12.63
CA LEU A 29 11.94 7.12 -12.02
C LEU A 29 10.93 6.11 -12.57
N LEU A 30 9.69 6.50 -12.82
CA LEU A 30 8.71 5.63 -13.48
C LEU A 30 9.10 5.28 -14.91
N SER A 31 9.56 6.25 -15.71
CA SER A 31 9.90 6.04 -17.12
C SER A 31 11.16 5.20 -17.33
N GLN A 32 12.05 5.17 -16.35
CA GLN A 32 13.23 4.29 -16.32
C GLN A 32 12.92 2.89 -15.77
N SER A 33 11.72 2.66 -15.26
CA SER A 33 11.32 1.41 -14.61
C SER A 33 10.67 0.43 -15.59
N ASP A 34 10.41 -0.79 -15.10
CA ASP A 34 9.60 -1.80 -15.78
C ASP A 34 8.29 -1.25 -16.36
N SER A 35 7.85 -1.81 -17.49
CA SER A 35 6.59 -1.46 -18.14
C SER A 35 5.36 -1.58 -17.23
N GLY A 36 5.43 -2.44 -16.21
CA GLY A 36 4.39 -2.62 -15.20
C GLY A 36 4.29 -1.49 -14.17
N MET A 37 5.32 -0.65 -14.02
CA MET A 37 5.42 0.31 -12.92
C MET A 37 4.33 1.39 -12.98
N SER A 38 3.97 1.86 -14.18
CA SER A 38 2.87 2.83 -14.36
C SER A 38 1.52 2.26 -13.93
N ARG A 39 1.25 0.98 -14.24
CA ARG A 39 0.04 0.29 -13.79
C ARG A 39 0.06 0.11 -12.27
N TYR A 40 1.20 -0.31 -11.72
CA TYR A 40 1.37 -0.47 -10.28
C TYR A 40 1.15 0.85 -9.53
N TRP A 41 1.66 1.96 -10.06
CA TRP A 41 1.42 3.30 -9.51
C TRP A 41 -0.06 3.67 -9.48
N SER A 42 -0.78 3.44 -10.59
CA SER A 42 -2.22 3.72 -10.64
C SER A 42 -2.97 2.94 -9.56
N LEU A 43 -2.68 1.64 -9.40
CA LEU A 43 -3.29 0.84 -8.33
C LEU A 43 -2.89 1.33 -6.94
N PHE A 44 -1.62 1.69 -6.73
CA PHE A 44 -1.15 2.22 -5.46
C PHE A 44 -1.93 3.49 -5.06
N LYS A 45 -2.11 4.44 -5.98
CA LYS A 45 -2.91 5.65 -5.75
C LYS A 45 -4.36 5.35 -5.42
N GLU A 46 -4.93 4.32 -6.03
CA GLU A 46 -6.30 3.91 -5.76
C GLU A 46 -6.48 3.15 -4.45
N ASN A 47 -5.39 2.65 -3.88
CA ASN A 47 -5.35 1.80 -2.69
C ASN A 47 -4.76 2.49 -1.46
N VAL A 48 -4.22 3.70 -1.60
CA VAL A 48 -3.66 4.46 -0.47
C VAL A 48 -4.79 5.08 0.36
N GLY A 49 -4.83 4.73 1.65
CA GLY A 49 -5.73 5.36 2.62
C GLY A 49 -5.10 6.60 3.26
N ARG A 50 -5.91 7.39 3.97
CA ARG A 50 -5.49 8.67 4.57
C ARG A 50 -4.35 8.50 5.57
N PHE A 51 -4.37 7.43 6.37
CA PHE A 51 -3.33 7.21 7.37
C PHE A 51 -1.94 7.07 6.73
N SER A 52 -1.87 6.31 5.64
CA SER A 52 -0.62 6.06 4.91
C SER A 52 -0.02 7.32 4.27
N TRP A 53 -0.79 8.41 4.11
CA TRP A 53 -0.28 9.66 3.54
C TRP A 53 0.80 10.29 4.42
N HIS A 54 0.72 10.12 5.74
CA HIS A 54 1.75 10.63 6.66
C HIS A 54 3.14 10.10 6.32
N TYR A 55 3.23 8.84 5.93
CA TYR A 55 4.49 8.21 5.57
C TYR A 55 4.91 8.57 4.14
N HIS A 56 4.01 8.35 3.17
CA HIS A 56 4.33 8.47 1.75
C HIS A 56 4.50 9.91 1.26
N ALA A 57 3.92 10.90 1.94
CA ALA A 57 4.07 12.31 1.56
C ALA A 57 5.30 12.99 2.19
N THR A 58 5.87 12.41 3.26
CA THR A 58 6.90 13.08 4.06
C THR A 58 8.29 12.47 3.90
N VAL A 59 8.39 11.18 3.61
CA VAL A 59 9.68 10.51 3.41
C VAL A 59 10.03 10.52 1.92
N PRO A 60 11.11 11.21 1.51
CA PRO A 60 11.50 11.26 0.10
C PRO A 60 11.77 9.87 -0.48
N PHE A 61 11.29 9.62 -1.69
CA PHE A 61 11.52 8.40 -2.48
C PHE A 61 10.98 7.08 -1.91
N ILE A 62 10.29 7.11 -0.76
CA ILE A 62 9.82 5.89 -0.09
C ILE A 62 8.75 5.16 -0.90
N THR A 63 7.92 5.93 -1.61
CA THR A 63 6.85 5.39 -2.45
C THR A 63 7.45 4.64 -3.63
N GLU A 64 8.45 5.21 -4.28
CA GLU A 64 9.18 4.60 -5.40
C GLU A 64 9.94 3.35 -4.96
N GLU A 65 10.59 3.38 -3.80
CA GLU A 65 11.23 2.20 -3.22
C GLU A 65 10.21 1.08 -2.98
N SER A 66 9.10 1.41 -2.31
CA SER A 66 8.05 0.45 -1.99
C SER A 66 7.41 -0.15 -3.24
N MET A 67 7.21 0.65 -4.29
CA MET A 67 6.70 0.17 -5.56
C MET A 67 7.67 -0.77 -6.28
N ARG A 68 8.98 -0.48 -6.25
CA ARG A 68 10.01 -1.38 -6.79
C ARG A 68 10.02 -2.72 -6.06
N LEU A 69 9.91 -2.72 -4.74
CA LEU A 69 9.82 -3.95 -3.96
C LEU A 69 8.55 -4.74 -4.29
N GLY A 70 7.39 -4.09 -4.31
CA GLY A 70 6.12 -4.72 -4.66
C GLY A 70 6.11 -5.31 -6.07
N MET A 71 6.65 -4.58 -7.05
CA MET A 71 6.80 -5.07 -8.43
C MET A 71 7.71 -6.30 -8.52
N THR A 72 8.85 -6.29 -7.82
CA THR A 72 9.73 -7.45 -7.75
C THR A 72 9.01 -8.66 -7.16
N MET A 73 8.21 -8.47 -6.09
CA MET A 73 7.41 -9.53 -5.49
C MET A 73 6.36 -10.08 -6.46
N CYS A 74 5.67 -9.21 -7.22
CA CYS A 74 4.70 -9.64 -8.25
C CYS A 74 5.37 -10.49 -9.33
N LYS A 75 6.53 -10.08 -9.84
CA LYS A 75 7.30 -10.85 -10.82
C LYS A 75 7.76 -12.20 -10.27
N PHE A 76 8.17 -12.22 -9.00
CA PHE A 76 8.55 -13.46 -8.34
C PHE A 76 7.35 -14.40 -8.19
N ALA A 77 6.16 -13.88 -7.86
CA ALA A 77 4.93 -14.66 -7.79
C ALA A 77 4.55 -15.24 -9.17
N GLU A 78 4.66 -14.45 -10.24
CA GLU A 78 4.44 -14.92 -11.61
C GLU A 78 5.42 -16.05 -11.97
N TRP A 79 6.71 -15.88 -11.68
CA TRP A 79 7.71 -16.91 -11.90
C TRP A 79 7.42 -18.18 -11.10
N LEU A 80 7.08 -18.08 -9.81
CA LEU A 80 6.70 -19.22 -8.97
C LEU A 80 5.48 -19.96 -9.52
N SER A 81 4.47 -19.21 -9.97
CA SER A 81 3.26 -19.77 -10.55
C SER A 81 3.59 -20.59 -11.80
N VAL A 82 4.43 -20.07 -12.69
CA VAL A 82 4.83 -20.77 -13.93
C VAL A 82 5.72 -21.99 -13.64
N GLN A 83 6.72 -21.85 -12.75
CA GLN A 83 7.73 -22.89 -12.54
C GLN A 83 7.28 -23.98 -11.57
N ARG A 84 6.40 -23.65 -10.62
CA ARG A 84 6.06 -24.52 -9.48
C ARG A 84 4.56 -24.71 -9.28
N ASN A 85 3.72 -24.05 -10.08
CA ASN A 85 2.27 -24.02 -9.90
C ASN A 85 1.88 -23.61 -8.46
N ASP A 86 2.60 -22.62 -7.92
CA ASP A 86 2.48 -22.17 -6.53
C ASP A 86 2.21 -20.66 -6.45
N ASN A 87 1.59 -20.23 -5.35
CA ASN A 87 1.18 -18.84 -5.09
C ASN A 87 1.77 -18.35 -3.76
N ILE A 88 1.92 -17.03 -3.61
CA ILE A 88 2.48 -16.43 -2.40
C ILE A 88 1.37 -16.12 -1.39
N LYS A 89 1.61 -16.49 -0.13
CA LYS A 89 0.85 -16.01 1.03
C LYS A 89 1.72 -14.98 1.76
N TYR A 90 1.22 -13.76 1.87
CA TYR A 90 1.94 -12.62 2.44
C TYR A 90 1.21 -12.10 3.68
N TYR A 91 1.87 -12.12 4.83
CA TYR A 91 1.33 -11.54 6.06
C TYR A 91 2.05 -10.22 6.35
N GLU A 92 1.30 -9.12 6.36
CA GLU A 92 1.79 -7.77 6.55
C GLU A 92 1.53 -7.30 7.98
N ILE A 93 2.61 -7.15 8.74
CA ILE A 93 2.56 -6.64 10.12
C ILE A 93 2.53 -5.12 10.08
N SER A 94 1.55 -4.50 10.75
CA SER A 94 1.44 -3.04 10.87
C SER A 94 1.39 -2.30 9.52
N GLY A 95 0.70 -2.88 8.52
CA GLY A 95 0.57 -2.36 7.15
C GLY A 95 -0.29 -1.11 6.96
N ALA A 96 -0.68 -0.41 8.03
CA ALA A 96 -1.62 0.71 8.02
C ALA A 96 -2.93 0.41 7.25
N ASP A 97 -3.19 1.12 6.15
CA ASP A 97 -4.35 0.92 5.28
C ASP A 97 -4.22 -0.33 4.37
N ALA A 98 -3.16 -1.12 4.57
CA ALA A 98 -2.71 -2.25 3.75
C ALA A 98 -2.43 -1.87 2.29
N VAL A 99 -1.94 -0.65 2.04
CA VAL A 99 -1.72 -0.15 0.68
C VAL A 99 -0.77 -1.06 -0.10
N HIS A 100 0.31 -1.57 0.51
CA HIS A 100 1.28 -2.44 -0.17
C HIS A 100 0.71 -3.83 -0.42
N GLY A 101 0.22 -4.51 0.62
CA GLY A 101 -0.41 -5.82 0.49
C GLY A 101 -1.53 -5.82 -0.55
N ARG A 102 -2.45 -4.85 -0.46
CA ARG A 102 -3.57 -4.70 -1.40
C ARG A 102 -3.10 -4.48 -2.84
N THR A 103 -2.14 -3.56 -3.04
CA THR A 103 -1.62 -3.28 -4.39
C THR A 103 -0.93 -4.50 -5.00
N MET A 104 -0.12 -5.25 -4.22
CA MET A 104 0.49 -6.49 -4.69
C MET A 104 -0.54 -7.55 -5.06
N ALA A 105 -1.54 -7.75 -4.19
CA ALA A 105 -2.58 -8.75 -4.39
C ALA A 105 -3.47 -8.44 -5.61
N GLU A 106 -3.79 -7.17 -5.83
CA GLU A 106 -4.55 -6.71 -6.99
C GLU A 106 -3.73 -6.75 -8.28
N TYR A 107 -2.49 -6.23 -8.26
CA TYR A 107 -1.62 -6.19 -9.43
C TYR A 107 -1.36 -7.59 -9.99
N SER A 108 -1.08 -8.54 -9.08
CA SER A 108 -0.79 -9.94 -9.39
C SER A 108 -2.04 -10.79 -9.64
N ASN A 109 -3.23 -10.19 -9.63
CA ASN A 109 -4.52 -10.88 -9.79
C ASN A 109 -4.66 -12.10 -8.86
N GLY A 110 -4.22 -11.96 -7.61
CA GLY A 110 -4.36 -12.99 -6.58
C GLY A 110 -3.28 -14.07 -6.57
N LEU A 111 -2.24 -13.99 -7.40
CA LEU A 111 -1.03 -14.83 -7.23
C LEU A 111 -0.33 -14.52 -5.90
N ILE A 112 -0.45 -13.28 -5.41
CA ILE A 112 -0.12 -12.92 -4.04
C ILE A 112 -1.43 -12.74 -3.28
N ARG A 113 -1.61 -13.49 -2.20
CA ARG A 113 -2.70 -13.31 -1.24
C ARG A 113 -2.19 -12.69 0.04
N THR A 114 -2.80 -11.60 0.47
CA THR A 114 -2.33 -10.80 1.60
C THR A 114 -3.29 -10.83 2.77
N LEU A 115 -2.72 -10.77 3.97
CA LEU A 115 -3.43 -10.57 5.24
C LEU A 115 -2.67 -9.56 6.08
N THR A 116 -3.35 -8.60 6.72
CA THR A 116 -2.73 -7.69 7.68
C THR A 116 -3.41 -7.69 9.05
N ASP A 117 -2.67 -7.32 10.09
CA ASP A 117 -3.19 -7.04 11.45
C ASP A 117 -3.46 -5.56 11.72
N SER A 118 -3.20 -4.68 10.76
CA SER A 118 -3.13 -3.25 10.99
C SER A 118 -4.45 -2.46 11.16
N PRO A 119 -5.65 -2.94 10.75
CA PRO A 119 -6.86 -2.14 10.89
C PRO A 119 -7.15 -1.74 12.35
N ASP A 120 -7.11 -0.45 12.63
CA ASP A 120 -7.38 0.16 13.94
C ASP A 120 -8.42 1.30 13.85
N LEU A 121 -8.70 1.99 14.95
CA LEU A 121 -9.71 3.06 14.96
C LEU A 121 -9.35 4.28 14.10
N ALA A 122 -8.09 4.48 13.75
CA ALA A 122 -7.65 5.60 12.93
C ALA A 122 -7.80 5.31 11.43
N ASN A 123 -7.59 4.06 11.00
CA ASN A 123 -7.54 3.70 9.58
C ASN A 123 -8.68 2.77 9.11
N LYS A 124 -9.49 2.20 10.02
CA LYS A 124 -10.51 1.18 9.70
C LYS A 124 -11.51 1.58 8.63
N GLU A 125 -11.93 2.85 8.58
CA GLU A 125 -12.87 3.32 7.57
C GLU A 125 -12.27 3.20 6.17
N ASP A 126 -11.07 3.73 5.96
CA ASP A 126 -10.37 3.67 4.68
C ASP A 126 -9.99 2.23 4.34
N PHE A 127 -9.49 1.47 5.32
CA PHE A 127 -9.21 0.05 5.15
C PHE A 127 -10.42 -0.70 4.58
N SER A 128 -11.60 -0.51 5.17
CA SER A 128 -12.85 -1.17 4.76
C SER A 128 -13.32 -0.68 3.40
N ARG A 129 -13.33 0.64 3.18
CA ARG A 129 -13.75 1.27 1.91
C ARG A 129 -12.90 0.82 0.73
N LEU A 130 -11.61 0.60 0.94
CA LEU A 130 -10.65 0.23 -0.10
C LEU A 130 -10.63 -1.28 -0.37
N LEU A 131 -11.35 -2.12 0.39
CA LEU A 131 -11.41 -3.58 0.16
C LEU A 131 -12.27 -3.90 -1.07
N LYS A 132 -11.65 -3.84 -2.25
CA LYS A 132 -12.31 -4.02 -3.56
C LYS A 132 -12.26 -5.45 -4.10
N HIS A 133 -11.48 -6.33 -3.49
CA HIS A 133 -11.24 -7.70 -3.97
C HIS A 133 -11.02 -8.67 -2.81
N ASN A 134 -11.09 -9.98 -3.08
CA ASN A 134 -10.97 -11.04 -2.07
C ASN A 134 -9.54 -11.58 -1.88
N TYR A 135 -8.55 -11.01 -2.57
CA TYR A 135 -7.15 -11.41 -2.48
C TYR A 135 -6.37 -10.74 -1.34
N SER A 136 -6.89 -9.66 -0.76
CA SER A 136 -6.30 -8.96 0.39
C SER A 136 -7.31 -8.87 1.51
N LYS A 137 -6.85 -9.02 2.76
CA LYS A 137 -7.69 -9.02 3.96
C LYS A 137 -7.00 -8.38 5.15
#